data_AF-A0A2V2U6E8-F1
#
_entry.id   AF-A0A2V2U6E8-F1
#
_cell.length_a   1.000
_cell.length_b   1.000
_cell.length_c   1.000
_cell.angle_alpha   90.00
_cell.angle_beta   90.00
_cell.angle_gamma   90.00
#
_symmetry.space_group_name_H-M   'P 1'
#
loop_
_entity.id
_entity.type
_entity.pdbx_description
1 polymer ?
#
loop_
_entity_poly.entity_id
_entity_poly.type
_entity_poly.pdbx_seq_one_letter_code
_entity_poly.pdbx_strand_id
1 'polypeptide(L)'
;MTDKSIRWFDAFMGVGYEFYHVRAKVILIFNNRKTLLNAWHKVIKWWPDDWIKMRFLETNYSYEFILYGDSNFLENTWVFLKALNVSQHYMTFKADYEGAAYLQLALYRPKRDSYELELFDYRKKVTEVLFLKEPLEEPQDGIVLRSRSIMHGPNQSPL
;
A
#
# COMPACT_ATOMS: atom_id res chain seq x y z
N MET A 1 25.42 0.60 1.64
CA MET A 1 24.04 1.10 1.57
C MET A 1 23.83 1.94 2.82
N THR A 2 23.54 3.22 2.67
CA THR A 2 23.23 4.11 3.80
C THR A 2 21.92 3.62 4.43
N ASP A 3 21.93 3.30 5.72
CA ASP A 3 20.74 2.86 6.46
C ASP A 3 19.75 4.03 6.54
N LYS A 4 18.82 4.10 5.58
CA LYS A 4 17.83 5.17 5.53
C LYS A 4 16.84 4.97 6.66
N SER A 5 16.56 6.05 7.38
CA SER A 5 15.55 5.99 8.43
C SER A 5 14.17 5.71 7.81
N ILE A 6 13.42 4.79 8.40
CA ILE A 6 12.09 4.42 7.92
C ILE A 6 11.06 5.41 8.48
N ARG A 7 10.20 5.94 7.60
CA ARG A 7 9.07 6.79 7.96
C ARG A 7 7.76 6.06 7.67
N TRP A 8 7.07 5.67 8.73
CA TRP A 8 5.76 5.01 8.64
C TRP A 8 4.66 6.02 8.35
N PHE A 9 3.76 5.67 7.44
CA PHE A 9 2.63 6.48 7.03
C PHE A 9 1.34 5.66 7.08
N ASP A 10 0.42 6.03 7.95
CA ASP A 10 -0.85 5.32 8.19
C ASP A 10 -2.09 6.22 8.06
N ALA A 11 -1.89 7.50 7.70
CA ALA A 11 -2.92 8.54 7.70
C ALA A 11 -3.94 8.42 6.55
N PHE A 12 -3.92 7.33 5.79
CA PHE A 12 -4.96 6.98 4.82
C PHE A 12 -6.01 6.06 5.46
N MET A 13 -7.24 6.10 4.95
CA MET A 13 -8.37 5.35 5.48
C MET A 13 -8.28 3.87 5.14
N GLY A 14 -7.86 3.55 3.92
CA GLY A 14 -7.77 2.18 3.44
C GLY A 14 -7.48 2.12 1.95
N VAL A 15 -7.70 0.93 1.37
CA VAL A 15 -7.39 0.62 -0.02
C VAL A 15 -8.65 0.23 -0.77
N GLY A 16 -8.86 0.83 -1.94
CA GLY A 16 -9.89 0.45 -2.90
C GLY A 16 -9.30 -0.27 -4.10
N TYR A 17 -10.14 -1.02 -4.82
CA TYR A 17 -9.74 -1.79 -6.01
C TYR A 17 -10.69 -1.48 -7.17
N GLU A 18 -10.14 -1.26 -8.36
CA GLU A 18 -10.92 -1.00 -9.58
C GLU A 18 -10.45 -1.89 -10.73
N PHE A 19 -11.40 -2.49 -11.46
CA PHE A 19 -11.15 -3.57 -12.43
C PHE A 19 -11.55 -3.23 -13.88
N TYR A 20 -12.20 -2.10 -14.13
CA TYR A 20 -12.82 -1.77 -15.44
C TYR A 20 -11.85 -1.33 -16.53
N HIS A 21 -10.54 -1.52 -16.32
CA HIS A 21 -9.50 -1.11 -17.24
C HIS A 21 -8.60 -2.29 -17.58
N VAL A 22 -7.76 -2.13 -18.61
CA VAL A 22 -6.78 -3.14 -19.06
C VAL A 22 -5.88 -3.64 -17.92
N ARG A 23 -5.68 -2.84 -16.87
CA ARG A 23 -4.97 -3.25 -15.66
C ARG A 23 -5.73 -2.79 -14.42
N ALA A 24 -5.75 -3.63 -13.40
CA ALA A 24 -6.37 -3.31 -12.12
C ALA A 24 -5.69 -2.10 -11.46
N LYS A 25 -6.47 -1.34 -10.69
CA LYS A 25 -5.98 -0.22 -9.88
C LYS A 25 -6.11 -0.51 -8.40
N VAL A 26 -5.09 -0.12 -7.65
CA VAL A 26 -5.05 -0.07 -6.19
C VAL A 26 -5.10 1.40 -5.80
N ILE A 27 -6.12 1.77 -5.03
CA ILE A 27 -6.45 3.17 -4.73
C ILE A 27 -6.21 3.41 -3.24
N LEU A 28 -5.28 4.29 -2.87
CA LEU A 28 -5.15 4.76 -1.49
C LEU A 28 -6.21 5.82 -1.22
N ILE A 29 -7.09 5.58 -0.25
CA ILE A 29 -8.24 6.44 0.06
C ILE A 29 -7.89 7.34 1.26
N PHE A 30 -8.03 8.65 1.09
CA PHE A 30 -7.78 9.65 2.13
C PHE A 30 -9.07 10.37 2.51
N ASN A 31 -9.21 10.80 3.76
CA ASN A 31 -10.29 11.72 4.18
C ASN A 31 -9.89 13.20 4.16
N ASN A 32 -8.61 13.51 3.91
CA ASN A 32 -8.07 14.85 3.99
C ASN A 32 -7.27 15.20 2.73
N ARG A 33 -7.69 16.26 2.02
CA ARG A 33 -7.04 16.72 0.78
C ARG A 33 -5.57 17.09 0.99
N LYS A 34 -5.24 17.81 2.07
CA LYS A 34 -3.85 18.21 2.36
C LYS A 34 -2.96 17.01 2.60
N THR A 35 -3.45 16.00 3.32
CA THR A 35 -2.73 14.74 3.54
C THR A 35 -2.50 13.98 2.24
N LEU A 36 -3.53 13.86 1.39
CA LEU A 36 -3.42 13.25 0.06
C LEU A 36 -2.36 13.97 -0.80
N LEU A 37 -2.46 15.30 -0.90
CA LEU A 37 -1.53 16.10 -1.69
C LEU A 37 -0.10 16.00 -1.17
N ASN A 38 0.10 15.99 0.15
CA ASN A 38 1.41 15.78 0.75
C ASN A 38 1.97 14.39 0.42
N ALA A 39 1.16 13.33 0.56
CA ALA A 39 1.57 11.97 0.22
C ALA A 39 2.03 11.87 -1.25
N TRP A 40 1.31 12.52 -2.17
CA TRP A 40 1.72 12.57 -3.57
C TRP A 40 2.98 13.42 -3.79
N HIS A 41 2.90 14.72 -3.53
CA HIS A 41 3.91 15.69 -3.96
C HIS A 41 5.23 15.59 -3.20
N LYS A 42 5.21 15.09 -1.96
CA LYS A 42 6.43 14.96 -1.13
C LYS A 42 7.03 13.57 -1.16
N VAL A 43 6.27 12.54 -1.55
CA VAL A 43 6.70 11.14 -1.44
C VAL A 43 6.48 10.38 -2.75
N ILE A 44 5.24 9.99 -3.06
CA ILE A 44 4.94 9.00 -4.13
C ILE A 44 5.37 9.50 -5.51
N LYS A 45 5.26 10.80 -5.79
CA LYS A 45 5.67 11.40 -7.07
C LYS A 45 7.15 11.13 -7.39
N TRP A 46 8.01 11.03 -6.37
CA TRP A 46 9.46 10.88 -6.49
C TRP A 46 9.93 9.43 -6.52
N TRP A 47 9.02 8.46 -6.49
CA TRP A 47 9.35 7.06 -6.66
C TRP A 47 9.34 6.70 -8.15
N PRO A 48 10.45 6.24 -8.74
CA PRO A 48 10.43 5.55 -10.02
C PRO A 48 9.49 4.35 -9.97
N ASP A 49 8.74 4.10 -11.04
CA ASP A 49 7.70 3.07 -11.09
C ASP A 49 8.27 1.66 -10.83
N ASP A 50 9.48 1.39 -11.31
CA ASP A 50 10.24 0.15 -11.13
C ASP A 50 10.75 -0.06 -9.70
N TRP A 51 10.71 0.98 -8.86
CA TRP A 51 11.18 0.92 -7.47
C TRP A 51 10.04 0.88 -6.45
N ILE A 52 8.80 0.95 -6.92
CA ILE A 52 7.63 0.84 -6.05
C ILE A 52 7.35 -0.63 -5.80
N LYS A 53 7.33 -1.01 -4.52
CA LYS A 53 7.03 -2.35 -4.05
C LYS A 53 5.73 -2.32 -3.25
N MET A 54 4.84 -3.25 -3.59
CA MET A 54 3.55 -3.43 -2.95
C MET A 54 3.47 -4.85 -2.38
N ARG A 55 3.14 -4.99 -1.11
CA ARG A 55 3.02 -6.28 -0.43
C ARG A 55 1.66 -6.35 0.26
N PHE A 56 1.06 -7.52 0.17
CA PHE A 56 -0.14 -7.89 0.90
C PHE A 56 0.24 -9.06 1.79
N LEU A 57 0.46 -8.80 3.08
CA LEU A 57 0.76 -9.85 4.05
C LEU A 57 -0.54 -10.41 4.60
N GLU A 58 -0.93 -11.58 4.12
CA GLU A 58 -2.19 -12.23 4.45
C GLU A 58 -2.12 -12.99 5.77
N THR A 59 -3.17 -12.80 6.58
CA THR A 59 -3.53 -13.65 7.72
C THR A 59 -4.92 -14.25 7.46
N ASN A 60 -5.49 -14.98 8.43
CA ASN A 60 -6.75 -15.72 8.22
C ASN A 60 -7.92 -14.86 7.70
N TYR A 61 -8.15 -13.68 8.29
CA TYR A 61 -9.32 -12.84 7.96
C TYR A 61 -8.98 -11.39 7.58
N SER A 62 -7.69 -11.05 7.62
CA SER A 62 -7.19 -9.72 7.34
C SER A 62 -5.83 -9.80 6.63
N TYR A 63 -5.37 -8.68 6.12
CA TYR A 63 -4.03 -8.54 5.57
C TYR A 63 -3.43 -7.19 5.93
N GLU A 64 -2.11 -7.12 5.97
CA GLU A 64 -1.39 -5.86 6.01
C GLU A 64 -1.08 -5.41 4.58
N PHE A 65 -1.54 -4.22 4.24
CA PHE A 65 -1.11 -3.53 3.04
C PHE A 65 0.17 -2.76 3.33
N ILE A 66 1.21 -3.02 2.55
CA ILE A 66 2.52 -2.38 2.68
C ILE A 66 2.92 -1.84 1.30
N LEU A 67 3.17 -0.54 1.21
CA LEU A 67 3.61 0.12 -0.01
C LEU A 67 4.79 1.03 0.29
N TYR A 68 5.86 0.86 -0.46
CA TYR A 68 7.05 1.69 -0.30
C TYR A 68 7.80 1.82 -1.61
N GLY A 69 8.59 2.89 -1.74
CA GLY A 69 9.49 3.09 -2.86
C GLY A 69 10.94 3.00 -2.39
N ASP A 70 11.72 2.15 -3.05
CA ASP A 70 13.15 2.00 -2.80
C ASP A 70 13.93 3.10 -3.55
N SER A 71 13.67 4.35 -3.18
CA SER A 71 14.18 5.52 -3.90
C SER A 71 15.40 6.14 -3.26
N ASN A 72 16.44 6.35 -4.07
CA ASN A 72 17.63 7.11 -3.69
C ASN A 72 17.36 8.61 -3.53
N PHE A 73 16.27 9.13 -4.10
CA PHE A 73 15.95 10.57 -4.10
C PHE A 73 15.44 11.11 -2.76
N LEU A 74 14.88 10.25 -1.91
CA LEU A 74 14.39 10.64 -0.60
C LEU A 74 15.40 10.23 0.47
N GLU A 75 15.65 11.09 1.45
CA GLU A 75 16.55 10.77 2.58
C GLU A 75 16.05 9.59 3.42
N ASN A 76 14.73 9.38 3.43
CA ASN A 76 14.04 8.39 4.24
C ASN A 76 13.24 7.42 3.37
N THR A 77 13.13 6.17 3.80
CA THR A 77 12.22 5.20 3.18
C THR A 77 10.83 5.38 3.77
N TRP A 78 9.91 5.90 2.97
CA TRP A 78 8.51 6.05 3.37
C TRP A 78 7.75 4.76 3.12
N VAL A 79 7.06 4.27 4.15
CA VAL A 79 6.29 3.03 4.10
C VAL A 79 4.84 3.34 4.47
N PHE A 80 3.95 3.15 3.50
CA PHE A 80 2.51 3.26 3.68
C PHE A 80 2.01 1.91 4.20
N LEU A 81 1.38 1.93 5.38
CA LEU A 81 1.03 0.72 6.12
C LEU A 81 -0.41 0.78 6.62
N LYS A 82 -1.18 -0.31 6.41
CA LYS A 82 -2.54 -0.45 6.96
C LYS A 82 -2.91 -1.92 7.15
N ALA A 83 -3.51 -2.25 8.29
CA ALA A 83 -4.27 -3.50 8.44
C ALA A 83 -5.67 -3.34 7.84
N LEU A 84 -6.11 -4.32 7.03
CA LEU A 84 -7.36 -4.30 6.30
C LEU A 84 -8.03 -5.68 6.36
N ASN A 85 -9.36 -5.72 6.39
CA ASN A 85 -10.08 -6.99 6.30
C ASN A 85 -10.08 -7.52 4.86
N VAL A 86 -10.03 -8.83 4.71
CA VAL A 86 -10.23 -9.48 3.41
C VAL A 86 -11.64 -9.15 2.91
N SER A 87 -11.72 -8.62 1.70
CA SER A 87 -12.98 -8.28 1.02
C SER A 87 -13.08 -8.99 -0.32
N GLN A 88 -14.29 -9.10 -0.87
CA GLN A 88 -14.47 -9.67 -2.20
C GLN A 88 -13.65 -8.92 -3.27
N HIS A 89 -13.55 -7.59 -3.16
CA HIS A 89 -12.74 -6.78 -4.07
C HIS A 89 -11.25 -7.10 -3.97
N TYR A 90 -10.72 -7.29 -2.76
CA TYR A 90 -9.33 -7.73 -2.60
C TYR A 90 -9.09 -9.11 -3.23
N MET A 91 -10.00 -10.06 -3.01
CA MET A 91 -9.89 -11.41 -3.58
C MET A 91 -9.93 -11.38 -5.12
N THR A 92 -10.81 -10.57 -5.70
CA THR A 92 -10.86 -10.34 -7.15
C THR A 92 -9.56 -9.71 -7.65
N PHE A 93 -9.04 -8.68 -6.99
CA PHE A 93 -7.75 -8.07 -7.35
C PHE A 93 -6.60 -9.08 -7.36
N LYS A 94 -6.54 -9.93 -6.33
CA LYS A 94 -5.51 -10.97 -6.25
C LYS A 94 -5.63 -12.00 -7.37
N ALA A 95 -6.85 -12.44 -7.68
CA ALA A 95 -7.10 -13.42 -8.73
C ALA A 95 -6.78 -12.88 -10.13
N ASP A 96 -7.08 -11.60 -10.36
CA ASP A 96 -6.95 -10.93 -11.66
C ASP A 96 -5.59 -10.23 -11.85
N TYR A 97 -4.67 -10.35 -10.89
CA TYR A 97 -3.37 -9.68 -10.96
C TYR A 97 -2.45 -10.36 -12.00
N GLU A 98 -2.23 -9.67 -13.12
CA GLU A 98 -1.38 -10.15 -14.23
C GLU A 98 -0.06 -9.36 -14.33
N GLY A 99 0.74 -9.36 -13.25
CA GLY A 99 2.11 -8.84 -13.26
C GLY A 99 2.27 -7.32 -13.25
N ALA A 100 1.17 -6.56 -13.20
CA ALA A 100 1.20 -5.14 -12.89
C ALA A 100 -0.16 -4.57 -12.47
N ALA A 101 -0.11 -3.55 -11.62
CA ALA A 101 -1.26 -2.74 -11.23
C ALA A 101 -0.92 -1.24 -11.35
N TYR A 102 -1.95 -0.39 -11.31
CA TYR A 102 -1.77 1.04 -11.11
C TYR A 102 -2.04 1.43 -9.66
N LEU A 103 -1.11 2.16 -9.05
CA LEU A 103 -1.33 2.88 -7.81
C LEU A 103 -1.95 4.25 -8.12
N GLN A 104 -3.05 4.57 -7.46
CA GLN A 104 -3.72 5.87 -7.55
C GLN A 104 -4.15 6.35 -6.15
N LEU A 105 -4.44 7.64 -6.00
CA LEU A 105 -4.98 8.21 -4.76
C LEU A 105 -6.42 8.68 -4.98
N ALA A 106 -7.23 8.64 -3.94
CA ALA A 106 -8.57 9.19 -3.95
C ALA A 106 -8.90 9.92 -2.65
N LEU A 107 -9.73 10.97 -2.76
CA LEU A 107 -10.29 11.66 -1.61
C LEU A 107 -11.73 11.19 -1.37
N TYR A 108 -11.96 10.63 -0.20
CA TYR A 108 -13.27 10.22 0.29
C TYR A 108 -14.14 11.45 0.57
N ARG A 109 -15.31 11.47 -0.06
CA ARG A 109 -16.33 12.51 0.08
C ARG A 109 -17.62 11.88 0.61
N PRO A 110 -17.88 11.94 1.93
CA PRO A 110 -19.13 11.42 2.47
C PRO A 110 -20.30 12.26 1.96
N LYS A 111 -21.39 11.58 1.59
CA LYS A 111 -22.73 12.14 1.37
C LYS A 111 -23.66 11.59 2.45
N ARG A 112 -24.93 12.02 2.46
CA ARG A 112 -25.90 11.61 3.49
C ARG A 112 -26.07 10.08 3.56
N ASP A 113 -26.30 9.44 2.42
CA ASP A 113 -26.59 8.00 2.33
C ASP A 113 -25.57 7.23 1.47
N SER A 114 -24.52 7.91 1.03
CA SER A 114 -23.53 7.35 0.12
C SER A 114 -22.19 8.05 0.30
N TYR A 115 -21.23 7.71 -0.55
CA TYR A 115 -19.97 8.42 -0.64
C TYR A 115 -19.53 8.51 -2.10
N GLU A 116 -18.63 9.45 -2.35
CA GLU A 116 -17.91 9.54 -3.61
C GLU A 116 -16.41 9.46 -3.35
N LEU A 117 -15.69 8.92 -4.33
CA LEU A 117 -14.24 8.96 -4.36
C LEU A 117 -13.83 9.94 -5.45
N GLU A 118 -13.28 11.08 -5.04
CA GLU A 118 -12.66 12.03 -5.96
C GLU A 118 -11.27 11.48 -6.31
N LEU A 119 -11.16 10.85 -7.48
CA LEU A 119 -9.91 10.27 -7.97
C LEU A 119 -8.89 11.36 -8.30
N PHE A 120 -7.64 11.14 -7.94
CA PHE A 120 -6.53 12.01 -8.32
C PHE A 120 -5.99 11.60 -9.69
N ASP A 121 -5.78 12.54 -10.61
CA ASP A 121 -5.48 12.23 -12.02
C ASP A 121 -4.14 11.48 -12.23
N TYR A 122 -3.22 11.59 -11.27
CA TYR A 122 -1.93 10.95 -11.37
C TYR A 122 -1.92 9.53 -10.82
N ARG A 123 -1.16 8.67 -11.50
CA ARG A 123 -0.98 7.26 -11.15
C ARG A 123 0.47 6.83 -11.32
N LYS A 124 0.83 5.75 -10.64
CA LYS A 124 2.11 5.05 -10.78
C LYS A 124 1.86 3.62 -11.22
N LYS A 125 2.67 3.10 -12.14
CA LYS A 125 2.65 1.67 -12.44
C LYS A 125 3.46 0.95 -11.38
N VAL A 126 2.96 -0.20 -10.93
CA VAL A 126 3.63 -1.07 -9.96
C VAL A 126 3.69 -2.47 -10.56
N THR A 127 4.89 -2.99 -10.75
CA THR A 127 5.14 -4.36 -11.26
C THR A 127 5.56 -5.31 -10.14
N GLU A 128 6.14 -4.77 -9.08
CA GLU A 128 6.57 -5.51 -7.90
C GLU A 128 5.44 -5.63 -6.88
N VAL A 129 4.43 -6.45 -7.19
CA VAL A 129 3.33 -6.78 -6.27
C VAL A 129 3.47 -8.23 -5.80
N LEU A 130 3.47 -8.44 -4.49
CA LEU A 130 3.51 -9.79 -3.89
C LEU A 130 2.38 -9.97 -2.88
N PHE A 131 1.79 -11.17 -2.89
CA PHE A 131 0.83 -11.64 -1.91
C PHE A 131 1.53 -12.67 -1.03
N LEU A 132 1.86 -12.27 0.19
CA LEU A 132 2.64 -13.06 1.14
C LEU A 132 1.69 -13.74 2.13
N LYS A 133 2.07 -14.93 2.61
CA LYS A 133 1.34 -15.66 3.65
C LYS A 133 2.29 -16.00 4.79
N GLU A 134 1.75 -16.18 5.98
CA GLU A 134 2.51 -16.71 7.10
C GLU A 134 2.56 -18.25 7.09
N PRO A 135 3.67 -18.87 7.54
CA PRO A 135 4.94 -18.21 7.89
C PRO A 135 5.69 -17.69 6.64
N LEU A 136 6.42 -16.58 6.79
CA LEU A 136 7.21 -16.00 5.70
C LEU A 136 8.39 -16.92 5.36
N GLU A 137 8.50 -17.36 4.10
CA GLU A 137 9.65 -18.12 3.61
C GLU A 137 10.85 -17.16 3.38
N GLU A 138 11.99 -17.42 4.03
CA GLU A 138 13.21 -16.59 3.92
C GLU A 138 13.98 -16.76 2.59
N PRO A 139 14.81 -15.77 2.19
CA PRO A 139 14.99 -14.45 2.81
C PRO A 139 14.17 -13.39 2.05
N GLN A 140 13.14 -12.83 2.68
CA GLN A 140 12.34 -11.77 2.06
C GLN A 140 12.36 -10.45 2.84
N ASP A 141 12.40 -9.38 2.04
CA ASP A 141 11.99 -7.99 2.30
C ASP A 141 12.10 -7.50 3.75
N GLY A 142 13.22 -6.86 4.09
CA GLY A 142 13.47 -6.32 5.43
C GLY A 142 12.47 -5.25 5.89
N ILE A 143 11.71 -4.63 4.98
CA ILE A 143 10.64 -3.69 5.35
C ILE A 143 9.41 -4.44 5.84
N VAL A 144 9.08 -5.58 5.23
CA VAL A 144 7.98 -6.46 5.69
C VAL A 144 8.27 -6.99 7.09
N LEU A 145 9.50 -7.41 7.36
CA LEU A 145 9.87 -7.86 8.71
C LEU A 145 9.71 -6.75 9.75
N ARG A 146 10.11 -5.51 9.41
CA ARG A 146 10.00 -4.36 10.31
C ARG A 146 8.57 -3.86 10.49
N SER A 147 7.68 -3.98 9.49
CA SER A 147 6.27 -3.56 9.62
C SER A 147 5.56 -4.34 10.70
N ARG A 148 5.87 -5.63 10.85
CA ARG A 148 5.30 -6.50 11.89
C ARG A 148 5.56 -5.98 13.30
N SER A 149 6.79 -5.55 13.59
CA SER A 149 7.15 -5.02 14.91
C SER A 149 6.37 -3.74 15.26
N ILE A 150 5.95 -2.97 14.25
CA ILE A 150 5.15 -1.75 14.44
C ILE A 150 3.67 -2.07 14.63
N MET A 151 3.13 -3.04 13.88
CA MET A 151 1.70 -3.39 13.92
C MET A 151 1.33 -4.27 15.12
N HIS A 152 2.23 -5.16 15.54
CA HIS A 152 1.97 -6.17 16.59
C HIS A 152 2.77 -5.95 17.88
N GLY A 153 3.64 -4.94 17.94
CA GLY A 153 4.58 -4.73 19.04
C GLY A 153 5.73 -5.76 19.06
N PRO A 154 6.76 -5.58 19.91
CA PRO A 154 7.97 -6.40 19.89
C PRO A 154 7.80 -7.86 20.34
N ASN A 155 6.60 -8.31 20.72
CA ASN A 155 6.37 -9.66 21.23
C ASN A 155 5.08 -10.26 20.68
N GLN A 156 5.14 -10.80 19.46
CA GLN A 156 4.30 -11.94 19.07
C GLN A 156 5.16 -12.90 18.26
N SER A 157 5.94 -13.72 18.97
CA SER A 157 6.46 -14.96 18.41
C SER A 157 5.28 -15.85 18.01
N PRO A 158 5.31 -16.53 16.86
CA PRO A 158 4.32 -17.55 16.56
C PRO A 158 4.47 -18.67 17.59
N LEU A 159 3.37 -19.01 18.26
CA LEU A 159 3.20 -20.25 19.01
C LEU A 159 3.15 -21.43 18.02
#